data_AF-A0A482XQP3-F1
#
_entry.id   AF-A0A482XQP3-F1
#
_cell.length_a   1.000
_cell.length_b   1.000
_cell.length_c   1.000
_cell.angle_alpha   90.00
_cell.angle_beta   90.00
_cell.angle_gamma   90.00
#
_symmetry.space_group_name_H-M   'P 1'
#
loop_
_entity.id
_entity.type
_entity.pdbx_description
1 polymer ?
#
loop_
_entity_poly.entity_id
_entity_poly.type
_entity_poly.pdbx_seq_one_letter_code
_entity_poly.pdbx_strand_id
1 'polypeptide(L)'
;MRSWLVSDIWVKRTVLPSLEPETGLVSIGNFELPGVENYFWLAGDAYCGDRLASYGSALTFRVTWVVMRGDTSGTPTQGPDVVILGNNGLKLGFGENWYQQNNISLTVQLEEQGWYHLVSDEADDVITSNRFGFKGAPVTRAQFLSVLADVKHILLRAKFHTDQAEAR
;
A
#
# COMPACT_ATOMS: atom_id res chain seq x y z
N MET A 1 -15.39 -16.61 -0.88
CA MET A 1 -15.01 -15.71 0.23
C MET A 1 -14.04 -14.68 -0.33
N ARG A 2 -14.29 -13.39 -0.09
CA ARG A 2 -13.47 -12.28 -0.59
C ARG A 2 -12.24 -12.14 0.33
N SER A 3 -11.16 -12.83 -0.02
CA SER A 3 -9.93 -12.91 0.79
C SER A 3 -8.97 -11.75 0.47
N TRP A 4 -8.18 -11.37 1.47
CA TRP A 4 -7.02 -10.50 1.27
C TRP A 4 -5.98 -11.21 0.41
N LEU A 5 -5.25 -10.44 -0.38
CA LEU A 5 -4.11 -10.90 -1.18
C LEU A 5 -2.87 -10.07 -0.85
N VAL A 6 -1.71 -10.45 -1.37
CA VAL A 6 -0.50 -9.61 -1.36
C VAL A 6 -0.09 -9.33 -2.80
N SER A 7 0.34 -8.10 -3.08
CA SER A 7 0.65 -7.66 -4.43
C SER A 7 1.79 -6.66 -4.49
N ASP A 8 2.36 -6.45 -5.69
CA ASP A 8 3.15 -5.26 -5.96
C ASP A 8 2.24 -4.01 -6.07
N ILE A 9 2.84 -2.82 -6.07
CA ILE A 9 2.09 -1.55 -6.08
C ILE A 9 1.15 -1.38 -7.30
N TRP A 10 1.43 -2.07 -8.41
CA TRP A 10 0.65 -1.96 -9.65
C TRP A 10 -0.36 -3.08 -9.85
N VAL A 11 -0.47 -4.02 -8.89
CA VAL A 11 -1.33 -5.18 -8.99
C VAL A 11 -1.02 -6.06 -10.21
N LYS A 12 0.26 -6.14 -10.61
CA LYS A 12 0.73 -6.98 -11.73
C LYS A 12 1.02 -8.41 -11.29
N ARG A 13 1.35 -8.62 -10.01
CA ARG A 13 1.64 -9.91 -9.37
C ARG A 13 0.86 -10.01 -8.07
N THR A 14 0.18 -11.12 -7.86
CA THR A 14 -0.61 -11.37 -6.65
C THR A 14 -0.29 -12.74 -6.07
N VAL A 15 -0.22 -12.83 -4.74
CA VAL A 15 -0.01 -14.06 -3.99
C VAL A 15 -1.05 -14.16 -2.87
N LEU A 16 -1.44 -15.40 -2.55
CA LEU A 16 -2.32 -15.68 -1.42
C LEU A 16 -1.50 -15.69 -0.13
N PRO A 17 -1.82 -14.84 0.86
CA PRO A 17 -1.17 -14.89 2.16
C PRO A 17 -1.60 -16.11 2.97
N SER A 18 -0.82 -16.41 3.99
CA SER A 18 -1.20 -17.37 5.02
C SER A 18 -2.28 -16.75 5.91
N LEU A 19 -3.29 -17.55 6.27
CA LEU A 19 -4.36 -17.13 7.18
C LEU A 19 -4.24 -17.92 8.48
N GLU A 20 -4.17 -17.22 9.61
CA GLU A 20 -4.23 -17.83 10.92
C GLU A 20 -5.71 -18.08 11.32
N PRO A 21 -6.17 -19.35 11.42
CA PRO A 21 -7.60 -19.65 11.58
C PRO A 21 -8.20 -19.13 12.88
N GLU A 22 -7.40 -19.00 13.94
CA GLU A 22 -7.88 -18.63 15.28
C GLU A 22 -8.06 -17.13 15.44
N THR A 23 -7.17 -16.33 14.85
CA THR A 23 -7.16 -14.86 14.99
C THR A 23 -7.78 -14.15 13.79
N GLY A 24 -7.85 -14.82 12.64
CA GLY A 24 -8.21 -14.22 11.35
C GLY A 24 -7.12 -13.29 10.79
N LEU A 25 -5.93 -13.26 11.39
CA LEU A 25 -4.80 -12.48 10.90
C LEU A 25 -4.22 -13.11 9.64
N VAL A 26 -3.79 -12.24 8.72
CA VAL A 26 -3.08 -12.65 7.51
C VAL A 26 -1.59 -12.43 7.71
N SER A 27 -0.76 -13.31 7.18
CA SER A 27 0.69 -13.18 7.22
C SER A 27 1.33 -13.52 5.86
N ILE A 28 2.47 -12.90 5.58
CA ILE A 28 3.23 -13.11 4.36
C ILE A 28 4.73 -13.13 4.66
N GLY A 29 5.42 -14.15 4.16
CA GLY A 29 6.88 -14.24 4.17
C GLY A 29 7.49 -13.46 3.01
N ASN A 30 8.59 -12.75 3.24
CA ASN A 30 9.24 -11.94 2.19
C ASN A 30 9.72 -12.78 0.97
N PHE A 31 9.95 -14.08 1.15
CA PHE A 31 10.34 -15.00 0.06
C PHE A 31 9.17 -15.37 -0.86
N GLU A 32 7.93 -15.09 -0.49
CA GLU A 32 6.74 -15.45 -1.27
C GLU A 32 6.52 -14.52 -2.48
N LEU A 33 7.23 -13.38 -2.53
CA LEU A 33 7.25 -12.44 -3.66
C LEU A 33 8.69 -12.15 -4.14
N PRO A 34 9.37 -13.12 -4.77
CA PRO A 34 10.76 -12.95 -5.19
C PRO A 34 10.90 -11.83 -6.23
N GLY A 35 11.90 -10.96 -6.02
CA GLY A 35 12.19 -9.83 -6.91
C GLY A 35 11.22 -8.64 -6.78
N VAL A 36 10.28 -8.67 -5.84
CA VAL A 36 9.42 -7.52 -5.51
C VAL A 36 10.01 -6.79 -4.31
N GLU A 37 10.59 -5.61 -4.54
CA GLU A 37 11.23 -4.85 -3.47
C GLU A 37 10.23 -4.34 -2.45
N ASN A 38 9.06 -3.87 -2.87
CA ASN A 38 7.98 -3.37 -2.02
C ASN A 38 6.66 -4.08 -2.36
N TYR A 39 6.03 -4.69 -1.35
CA TYR A 39 4.76 -5.38 -1.50
C TYR A 39 3.71 -4.86 -0.51
N PHE A 40 2.46 -5.11 -0.85
CA PHE A 40 1.29 -4.52 -0.22
C PHE A 40 0.21 -5.56 0.01
N TRP A 41 -0.51 -5.43 1.11
CA TRP A 41 -1.78 -6.09 1.35
C TRP A 41 -2.82 -5.51 0.40
N LEU A 42 -3.33 -6.35 -0.49
CA LEU A 42 -4.46 -6.01 -1.35
C LEU A 42 -5.76 -6.35 -0.61
N ALA A 43 -6.52 -5.31 -0.28
CA ALA A 43 -7.80 -5.45 0.40
C ALA A 43 -8.79 -6.25 -0.47
N GLY A 44 -9.56 -7.13 0.17
CA GLY A 44 -10.58 -7.91 -0.53
C GLY A 44 -11.70 -7.04 -1.09
N ASP A 45 -12.46 -7.56 -2.06
CA ASP A 45 -13.50 -6.80 -2.80
C ASP A 45 -14.59 -6.16 -1.93
N ALA A 46 -14.70 -6.55 -0.65
CA ALA A 46 -15.60 -5.91 0.30
C ALA A 46 -15.27 -4.43 0.54
N TYR A 47 -14.05 -3.99 0.20
CA TYR A 47 -13.60 -2.60 0.30
C TYR A 47 -13.63 -1.85 -1.06
N CYS A 48 -13.96 -2.54 -2.15
CA CYS A 48 -14.01 -1.98 -3.51
C CYS A 48 -15.43 -1.50 -3.89
N GLY A 49 -15.59 -0.89 -5.06
CA GLY A 49 -16.83 -0.31 -5.56
C GLY A 49 -17.07 1.13 -5.07
N ASP A 50 -18.32 1.55 -4.97
CA ASP A 50 -18.68 2.90 -4.50
C ASP A 50 -18.36 3.08 -3.01
N ARG A 51 -17.46 4.02 -2.74
CA ARG A 51 -16.98 4.45 -1.42
C ARG A 51 -17.08 5.95 -1.23
N LEU A 52 -17.94 6.65 -1.99
CA LEU A 52 -18.16 8.09 -1.80
C LEU A 52 -18.62 8.43 -0.38
N ALA A 53 -19.43 7.56 0.21
CA ALA A 53 -19.88 7.70 1.60
C ALA A 53 -18.74 7.66 2.64
N SER A 54 -17.55 7.19 2.25
CA SER A 54 -16.34 7.19 3.08
C SER A 54 -15.51 8.47 2.95
N TYR A 55 -15.87 9.41 2.07
CA TYR A 55 -15.17 10.69 1.98
C TYR A 55 -15.27 11.47 3.31
N GLY A 56 -14.13 11.91 3.83
CA GLY A 56 -14.00 12.56 5.13
C GLY A 56 -14.00 11.60 6.33
N SER A 57 -14.03 10.28 6.11
CA SER A 57 -13.85 9.29 7.17
C SER A 57 -12.36 8.92 7.36
N ALA A 58 -12.07 8.20 8.44
CA ALA A 58 -10.74 7.68 8.71
C ALA A 58 -10.61 6.20 8.32
N LEU A 59 -9.59 5.88 7.55
CA LEU A 59 -9.13 4.51 7.31
C LEU A 59 -8.05 4.18 8.33
N THR A 60 -8.30 3.19 9.19
CA THR A 60 -7.35 2.73 10.20
C THR A 60 -6.94 1.29 9.95
N PHE A 61 -5.64 1.01 10.02
CA PHE A 61 -5.12 -0.35 9.98
C PHE A 61 -3.89 -0.49 10.88
N ARG A 62 -3.65 -1.73 11.31
CA ARG A 62 -2.48 -2.09 12.11
C ARG A 62 -1.65 -3.07 11.32
N VAL A 63 -0.34 -2.89 11.36
CA VAL A 63 0.61 -3.78 10.71
C VAL A 63 1.79 -4.03 11.63
N THR A 64 2.27 -5.26 11.60
CA THR A 64 3.40 -5.75 12.36
C THR A 64 4.35 -6.52 11.46
N TRP A 65 5.63 -6.49 11.76
CA TRP A 65 6.60 -7.24 10.97
C TRP A 65 7.76 -7.76 11.81
N VAL A 66 8.44 -8.76 11.26
CA VAL A 66 9.64 -9.34 11.86
C VAL A 66 10.84 -8.95 11.00
N VAL A 67 11.83 -8.31 11.62
CA VAL A 67 13.13 -8.03 11.02
C VAL A 67 14.10 -9.10 11.50
N MET A 68 14.78 -9.77 10.56
CA MET A 68 15.79 -10.77 10.93
C MET A 68 16.97 -10.08 11.61
N ARG A 69 17.47 -10.69 12.68
CA ARG A 69 18.72 -10.25 13.31
C ARG A 69 19.88 -10.86 12.53
N GLY A 70 20.76 -10.02 12.00
CA GLY A 70 21.92 -10.43 11.24
C GLY A 70 23.00 -9.35 11.22
N ASP A 71 24.08 -9.62 10.49
CA ASP A 71 25.18 -8.70 10.17
C ASP A 71 24.86 -7.75 9.00
N THR A 72 23.65 -7.82 8.48
CA THR A 72 23.16 -6.94 7.41
C THR A 72 22.92 -5.53 7.93
N SER A 73 23.38 -4.53 7.16
CA SER A 73 23.10 -3.10 7.41
C SER A 73 21.72 -2.71 6.92
N GLY A 74 20.70 -3.52 7.22
CA GLY A 74 19.34 -3.27 6.76
C GLY A 74 18.78 -1.96 7.29
N THR A 75 17.87 -1.36 6.53
CA THR A 75 17.29 -0.07 6.85
C THR A 75 15.76 -0.08 6.73
N PRO A 76 15.06 0.74 7.52
CA PRO A 76 13.66 1.05 7.27
C PRO A 76 13.46 1.54 5.82
N THR A 77 12.45 1.01 5.15
CA THR A 77 12.10 1.46 3.79
C THR A 77 11.18 2.66 3.87
N GLN A 78 11.07 3.40 2.77
CA GLN A 78 10.15 4.53 2.62
C GLN A 78 9.27 4.29 1.38
N GLY A 79 7.99 4.64 1.47
CA GLY A 79 7.01 4.44 0.39
C GLY A 79 5.59 4.81 0.82
N PRO A 80 4.60 4.72 -0.10
CA PRO A 80 3.21 4.99 0.24
C PRO A 80 2.73 3.98 1.27
N ASP A 81 2.05 4.45 2.30
CA ASP A 81 1.46 3.62 3.33
C ASP A 81 0.10 3.06 2.87
N VAL A 82 -0.63 3.85 2.09
CA VAL A 82 -1.91 3.47 1.47
C VAL A 82 -1.90 3.85 0.01
N VAL A 83 -2.45 2.98 -0.83
CA VAL A 83 -2.69 3.24 -2.25
C VAL A 83 -4.13 2.89 -2.60
N ILE A 84 -4.82 3.78 -3.32
CA ILE A 84 -6.18 3.55 -3.84
C ILE A 84 -6.15 3.67 -5.37
N LEU A 85 -6.70 2.66 -6.04
CA LEU A 85 -6.86 2.65 -7.49
C LEU A 85 -8.33 2.77 -7.82
N GLY A 86 -8.69 3.73 -8.69
CA GLY A 86 -10.03 3.85 -9.24
C GLY A 86 -10.17 3.03 -10.54
N ASN A 87 -11.38 2.58 -10.86
CA ASN A 87 -11.67 1.99 -12.17
C ASN A 87 -11.52 3.00 -13.32
N ASN A 88 -11.52 4.30 -13.02
CA ASN A 88 -11.19 5.37 -13.96
C ASN A 88 -9.69 5.46 -14.30
N GLY A 89 -8.85 4.58 -13.76
CA GLY A 89 -7.42 4.51 -14.06
C GLY A 89 -6.53 5.39 -13.18
N LEU A 90 -7.10 6.28 -12.35
CA LEU A 90 -6.32 7.08 -11.40
C LEU A 90 -5.81 6.19 -10.26
N LYS A 91 -4.57 6.48 -9.83
CA LYS A 91 -3.89 5.77 -8.75
C LYS A 91 -3.36 6.80 -7.77
N LEU A 92 -3.78 6.71 -6.52
CA LEU A 92 -3.52 7.70 -5.49
C LEU A 92 -2.72 7.06 -4.36
N GLY A 93 -1.63 7.70 -3.94
CA GLY A 93 -0.81 7.30 -2.80
C GLY A 93 -0.95 8.28 -1.64
N PHE A 94 -0.79 7.77 -0.42
CA PHE A 94 -0.69 8.55 0.81
C PHE A 94 0.43 7.99 1.68
N GLY A 95 1.13 8.85 2.42
CA GLY A 95 2.25 8.47 3.30
C GLY A 95 3.60 8.93 2.74
N GLU A 96 4.57 8.01 2.63
CA GLU A 96 6.03 8.25 2.47
C GLU A 96 6.81 8.34 3.78
N ASN A 97 6.32 7.66 4.81
CA ASN A 97 7.04 7.56 6.07
C ASN A 97 7.95 6.33 6.10
N TRP A 98 8.93 6.40 6.99
CA TRP A 98 9.73 5.26 7.43
C TRP A 98 9.46 5.05 8.92
N TYR A 99 9.45 3.80 9.35
CA TYR A 99 9.06 3.43 10.72
C TYR A 99 10.17 2.58 11.35
N GLN A 100 10.59 2.96 12.55
CA GLN A 100 11.60 2.19 13.32
C GLN A 100 10.97 1.05 14.11
N GLN A 101 9.75 1.26 14.60
CA GLN A 101 9.02 0.27 15.38
C GLN A 101 8.40 -0.75 14.43
N ASN A 102 8.43 -2.01 14.82
CA ASN A 102 7.93 -3.13 14.00
C ASN A 102 6.45 -3.46 14.23
N ASN A 103 5.71 -2.55 14.86
CA ASN A 103 4.29 -2.63 15.14
C ASN A 103 3.73 -1.20 15.11
N ILE A 104 2.90 -0.91 14.11
CA ILE A 104 2.36 0.44 13.90
C ILE A 104 0.85 0.36 13.68
N SER A 105 0.16 1.40 14.13
CA SER A 105 -1.24 1.66 13.80
C SER A 105 -1.29 2.94 12.99
N LEU A 106 -1.79 2.87 11.76
CA LEU A 106 -1.88 3.98 10.84
C LEU A 106 -3.34 4.39 10.66
N THR A 107 -3.58 5.69 10.71
CA THR A 107 -4.89 6.31 10.49
C THR A 107 -4.74 7.35 9.39
N VAL A 108 -5.48 7.18 8.30
CA VAL A 108 -5.45 8.06 7.12
C VAL A 108 -6.83 8.67 6.91
N GLN A 109 -6.89 10.00 6.74
CA GLN A 109 -8.15 10.66 6.38
C GLN A 109 -8.42 10.46 4.89
N LEU A 110 -9.64 10.02 4.56
CA LEU A 110 -10.11 9.83 3.20
C LEU A 110 -10.63 11.15 2.63
N GLU A 111 -9.72 12.12 2.50
CA GLU A 111 -9.90 13.40 1.83
C GLU A 111 -8.67 13.68 0.95
N GLU A 112 -8.76 14.60 -0.01
CA GLU A 112 -7.69 14.83 -0.99
C GLU A 112 -6.37 15.34 -0.40
N GLN A 113 -6.40 15.89 0.81
CA GLN A 113 -5.26 16.54 1.46
C GLN A 113 -4.16 15.52 1.77
N GLY A 114 -2.95 15.77 1.28
CA GLY A 114 -1.79 14.89 1.47
C GLY A 114 -1.73 13.69 0.53
N TRP A 115 -2.78 13.44 -0.27
CA TRP A 115 -2.76 12.43 -1.32
C TRP A 115 -2.08 12.95 -2.58
N TYR A 116 -1.38 12.05 -3.27
CA TYR A 116 -0.65 12.35 -4.49
C TYR A 116 -0.91 11.29 -5.57
N HIS A 117 -0.75 11.67 -6.83
CA HIS A 117 -0.85 10.72 -7.93
C HIS A 117 0.34 9.76 -7.92
N LEU A 118 0.10 8.48 -8.16
CA LEU A 118 1.18 7.52 -8.42
C LEU A 118 1.51 7.50 -9.91
N VAL A 119 2.77 7.76 -10.23
CA VAL A 119 3.34 7.73 -11.58
C VAL A 119 4.18 6.46 -11.73
N SER A 120 4.11 5.80 -12.88
CA SER A 120 4.99 4.66 -13.18
C SER A 120 6.14 5.12 -14.08
N ASP A 121 7.34 4.61 -13.84
CA ASP A 121 8.52 4.82 -14.71
C ASP A 121 8.31 4.37 -16.18
N GLU A 122 7.24 3.62 -16.46
CA GLU A 122 6.83 3.24 -17.83
C GLU A 122 6.27 4.43 -18.65
N ALA A 123 6.05 5.60 -18.03
CA ALA A 123 5.75 6.85 -18.71
C ALA A 123 7.05 7.67 -18.85
N ASP A 124 7.46 7.93 -20.10
CA ASP A 124 8.61 8.74 -20.52
C ASP A 124 8.59 10.18 -19.95
N ASP A 125 8.84 10.37 -18.66
CA ASP A 125 9.14 11.68 -18.09
C ASP A 125 10.37 11.61 -17.19
N VAL A 126 11.52 11.81 -17.83
CA VAL A 126 12.91 11.77 -17.33
C VAL A 126 13.23 12.84 -16.26
N ILE A 127 12.23 13.58 -15.74
CA ILE A 127 12.47 14.78 -14.92
C ILE A 127 12.41 14.55 -13.41
N THR A 128 11.86 13.45 -12.90
CA THR A 128 11.79 13.20 -11.44
C THR A 128 12.58 11.96 -11.03
N SER A 129 13.90 12.03 -11.16
CA SER A 129 14.85 11.16 -10.47
C SER A 129 14.86 11.48 -8.96
N ASN A 130 13.71 11.32 -8.31
CA ASN A 130 13.68 11.16 -6.86
C ASN A 130 13.91 9.68 -6.56
N ARG A 131 14.52 9.33 -5.42
CA ARG A 131 14.80 7.93 -5.03
C ARG A 131 13.54 7.04 -4.88
N PHE A 132 12.37 7.63 -5.10
CA PHE A 132 11.03 7.08 -4.94
C PHE A 132 10.15 7.47 -6.14
N GLY A 133 10.62 7.28 -7.38
CA GLY A 133 10.08 7.79 -8.66
C GLY A 133 8.58 7.63 -8.98
N PHE A 134 7.77 7.17 -8.02
CA PHE A 134 6.33 7.02 -8.11
C PHE A 134 5.50 8.21 -7.62
N LYS A 135 6.04 9.22 -6.92
CA LYS A 135 5.23 10.36 -6.43
C LYS A 135 5.05 11.46 -7.47
N GLY A 136 3.81 11.64 -7.91
CA GLY A 136 3.36 12.72 -8.79
C GLY A 136 2.72 13.90 -8.07
N ALA A 137 1.93 14.66 -8.83
CA ALA A 137 1.27 15.88 -8.35
C ALA A 137 0.24 15.61 -7.23
N PRO A 138 -0.06 16.62 -6.38
CA PRO A 138 -1.15 16.55 -5.42
C PRO A 138 -2.50 16.22 -6.07
N VAL A 139 -3.38 15.56 -5.33
CA VAL A 139 -4.72 15.18 -5.81
C VAL A 139 -5.72 16.30 -5.55
N THR A 140 -6.57 16.58 -6.52
CA THR A 140 -7.72 17.49 -6.33
C THR A 140 -8.91 16.75 -5.72
N ARG A 141 -9.79 17.47 -5.01
CA ARG A 141 -11.04 16.92 -4.48
C ARG A 141 -11.85 16.16 -5.52
N ALA A 142 -11.97 16.70 -6.73
CA ALA A 142 -12.72 16.06 -7.82
C ALA A 142 -12.08 14.72 -8.23
N GLN A 143 -10.76 14.66 -8.35
CA GLN A 143 -10.04 13.42 -8.66
C GLN A 143 -10.18 12.39 -7.54
N PHE A 144 -10.03 12.81 -6.28
CA PHE A 144 -10.18 11.94 -5.12
C PHE A 144 -11.59 11.32 -5.06
N LEU A 145 -12.62 12.15 -5.19
CA LEU A 145 -14.02 11.69 -5.25
C LEU A 145 -14.27 10.78 -6.45
N SER A 146 -13.67 11.06 -7.61
CA SER A 146 -13.83 10.19 -8.80
C SER A 146 -13.25 8.79 -8.59
N VAL A 147 -12.19 8.67 -7.79
CA VAL A 147 -11.63 7.38 -7.39
C VAL A 147 -12.53 6.68 -6.37
N LEU A 148 -13.04 7.42 -5.39
CA LEU A 148 -13.97 6.86 -4.40
C LEU A 148 -15.32 6.45 -4.99
N ALA A 149 -15.77 7.08 -6.08
CA ALA A 149 -17.01 6.71 -6.78
C ALA A 149 -16.99 5.28 -7.32
N ASP A 150 -15.81 4.76 -7.66
CA ASP A 150 -15.64 3.37 -8.08
C ASP A 150 -14.21 2.89 -7.81
N VAL A 151 -13.99 2.49 -6.56
CA VAL A 151 -12.71 1.98 -6.09
C VAL A 151 -12.47 0.60 -6.68
N LYS A 152 -11.40 0.46 -7.46
CA LYS A 152 -10.96 -0.82 -8.00
C LYS A 152 -10.21 -1.65 -6.97
N HIS A 153 -9.21 -1.06 -6.32
CA HIS A 153 -8.35 -1.73 -5.34
C HIS A 153 -7.91 -0.75 -4.25
N ILE A 154 -7.75 -1.27 -3.03
CA ILE A 154 -7.07 -0.58 -1.93
C ILE A 154 -5.87 -1.45 -1.54
N LEU A 155 -4.71 -0.84 -1.46
CA LEU A 155 -3.48 -1.50 -1.01
C LEU A 155 -2.96 -0.83 0.26
N LEU A 156 -2.53 -1.65 1.21
CA LEU A 156 -1.88 -1.21 2.44
C LEU A 156 -0.45 -1.74 2.43
N ARG A 157 0.51 -0.89 2.77
CA ARG A 157 1.93 -1.29 2.76
C ARG A 157 2.17 -2.48 3.69
N ALA A 158 2.90 -3.47 3.19
CA ALA A 158 3.22 -4.68 3.95
C ALA A 158 4.72 -4.81 4.22
N LYS A 159 5.58 -4.10 3.47
CA LYS A 159 7.03 -4.11 3.68
C LYS A 159 7.56 -2.76 4.18
N PHE A 160 8.22 -2.80 5.33
CA PHE A 160 8.72 -1.62 6.03
C PHE A 160 10.22 -1.65 6.29
N HIS A 161 10.90 -2.76 6.00
CA HIS A 161 12.33 -2.93 6.21
C HIS A 161 12.96 -3.80 5.12
N THR A 162 14.24 -3.57 4.79
CA THR A 162 14.97 -4.38 3.78
C THR A 162 15.13 -5.84 4.23
N ASP A 163 15.40 -6.03 5.52
CA ASP A 163 15.65 -7.35 6.13
C ASP A 163 14.39 -7.94 6.79
N GLN A 164 13.22 -7.54 6.28
CA GLN A 164 11.96 -8.06 6.77
C GLN A 164 11.80 -9.53 6.34
N ALA A 165 11.51 -10.40 7.30
CA ALA A 165 11.21 -11.81 7.03
C ALA A 165 9.72 -12.07 6.86
N GLU A 166 8.89 -11.42 7.67
CA GLU A 166 7.44 -11.65 7.72
C GLU A 166 6.71 -10.33 8.00
N ALA A 167 5.51 -10.18 7.44
CA ALA A 167 4.53 -9.15 7.84
C ALA A 167 3.19 -9.77 8.23
N ARG A 168 2.46 -9.10 9.12
CA ARG A 168 1.07 -9.39 9.52
C ARG A 168 0.27 -8.11 9.66
#